data_AF-A0A380RCC8-F1
#
_entry.id   AF-A0A380RCC8-F1
#
_cell.length_a   1.000
_cell.length_b   1.000
_cell.length_c   1.000
_cell.angle_alpha   90.00
_cell.angle_beta   90.00
_cell.angle_gamma   90.00
#
_symmetry.space_group_name_H-M   'P 1'
#
loop_
_entity.id
_entity.type
_entity.pdbx_description
1 polymer ?
#
loop_
_entity_poly.entity_id
_entity_poly.type
_entity_poly.pdbx_seq_one_letter_code
_entity_poly.pdbx_strand_id
1 'polypeptide(L)'
;MFDCHCHILPGIDDGSKNVEMSLNMLDMEVRQGVKGVIFTPHFYADMMSPARFLDRRARALEKLEAELSQLPQAPKYILGSEVHYFRGMSRIDDLESLCIGNSNFILIEMPFRDWQPQYIDEVEEISTVLGLNVIIAHIERYMSQDKRLVRRLIDNQNLIIQCNAEYFIEKTQKNALSFMKLGRIDLLGTDSHNLSSRMPNLREAVEIMEKKDKKGAIDHIWHMSRMIFDAAT
;
A
#
# COMPACT_ATOMS: atom_id res chain seq x y z
N MET A 1 -3.68 -8.85 12.09
CA MET A 1 -3.86 -8.04 10.86
C MET A 1 -2.50 -7.55 10.42
N PHE A 2 -2.36 -7.24 9.13
CA PHE A 2 -1.15 -6.68 8.53
C PHE A 2 -1.55 -5.41 7.78
N ASP A 3 -0.82 -4.32 8.01
CA ASP A 3 -0.98 -3.10 7.23
C ASP A 3 -0.01 -3.13 6.05
N CYS A 4 -0.54 -3.22 4.82
CA CYS A 4 0.28 -3.39 3.62
C CYS A 4 0.63 -2.07 2.91
N HIS A 5 0.18 -0.91 3.42
CA HIS A 5 0.49 0.39 2.83
C HIS A 5 0.37 1.47 3.91
N CYS A 6 1.49 2.10 4.27
CA CYS A 6 1.51 3.23 5.21
C CYS A 6 2.74 4.14 5.02
N HIS A 7 2.61 5.40 5.46
CA HIS A 7 3.65 6.44 5.33
C HIS A 7 4.20 6.83 6.71
N ILE A 8 4.64 5.80 7.44
CA ILE A 8 5.11 5.94 8.83
C ILE A 8 6.59 6.35 8.89
N LEU A 9 7.40 6.11 7.87
CA LEU A 9 8.83 6.46 7.92
C LEU A 9 9.04 7.98 8.08
N PRO A 10 9.88 8.42 9.03
CA PRO A 10 9.94 9.83 9.42
C PRO A 10 10.66 10.71 8.39
N GLY A 11 9.96 11.75 7.92
CA GLY A 11 10.51 12.88 7.18
C GLY A 11 11.01 12.53 5.77
N ILE A 12 10.47 11.48 5.15
CA ILE A 12 10.84 11.06 3.79
C ILE A 12 9.87 11.58 2.72
N ASP A 13 8.58 11.64 3.03
CA ASP A 13 7.49 12.12 2.18
C ASP A 13 6.48 12.97 2.99
N ASP A 14 5.22 13.05 2.55
CA ASP A 14 4.13 13.80 3.19
C ASP A 14 3.45 13.07 4.36
N GLY A 15 3.93 11.87 4.72
CA GLY A 15 3.50 11.12 5.88
C GLY A 15 4.06 11.66 7.20
N SER A 16 4.59 10.76 8.02
CA SER A 16 5.13 11.11 9.33
C SER A 16 6.23 12.16 9.23
N LYS A 17 6.09 13.28 9.94
CA LYS A 17 7.03 14.41 9.87
C LYS A 17 8.31 14.18 10.67
N ASN A 18 8.26 13.33 11.69
CA ASN A 18 9.37 13.09 12.61
C ASN A 18 9.21 11.76 13.35
N VAL A 19 10.25 11.35 14.07
CA VAL A 19 10.29 10.06 14.78
C VAL A 19 9.20 9.96 15.84
N GLU A 20 8.89 11.04 16.56
CA GLU A 20 7.82 11.05 17.57
C GLU A 20 6.45 10.72 16.95
N MET A 21 6.11 11.33 15.81
CA MET A 21 4.89 11.01 15.09
C MET A 21 4.89 9.56 14.59
N SER A 22 6.01 9.06 14.07
CA SER A 22 6.14 7.67 13.63
C SER A 22 5.90 6.68 14.77
N LEU A 23 6.48 6.92 15.94
CA LEU A 23 6.27 6.08 17.13
C LEU A 23 4.80 6.09 17.58
N ASN A 24 4.15 7.25 17.56
CA ASN A 24 2.73 7.36 17.89
C ASN A 24 1.83 6.64 16.87
N MET A 25 2.15 6.71 15.57
CA MET A 25 1.43 5.95 14.54
C MET A 25 1.60 4.45 14.73
N LEU A 26 2.83 3.98 15.02
CA LEU A 26 3.09 2.57 15.32
C LEU A 26 2.40 2.12 16.61
N ASP A 27 2.35 2.94 17.66
CA ASP A 27 1.60 2.63 18.88
C ASP A 27 0.09 2.48 18.59
N MET A 28 -0.47 3.27 17.67
CA MET A 28 -1.83 3.07 17.19
C MET A 28 -2.01 1.74 16.44
N GLU A 29 -1.05 1.34 15.60
CA GLU A 29 -1.05 0.02 14.95
C GLU A 29 -1.03 -1.12 15.99
N VAL A 30 -0.20 -0.98 17.03
CA VAL A 30 -0.12 -1.94 18.16
C VAL A 30 -1.46 -2.06 18.88
N ARG A 31 -2.09 -0.92 19.22
CA ARG A 31 -3.40 -0.88 19.89
C ARG A 31 -4.51 -1.51 19.05
N GLN A 32 -4.37 -1.46 17.72
CA GLN A 32 -5.27 -2.12 16.78
C GLN A 32 -5.00 -3.62 16.63
N GLY A 33 -3.90 -4.12 17.17
CA GLY A 33 -3.51 -5.53 17.08
C GLY A 33 -2.86 -5.88 15.74
N VAL A 34 -2.30 -4.89 15.03
CA VAL A 34 -1.52 -5.10 13.82
C VAL A 34 -0.20 -5.79 14.18
N LYS A 35 0.15 -6.80 13.39
CA LYS A 35 1.29 -7.70 13.64
C LYS A 35 2.46 -7.43 12.70
N GLY A 36 2.17 -6.88 11.52
CA GLY A 36 3.18 -6.42 10.60
C GLY A 36 2.72 -5.19 9.82
N VAL A 37 3.66 -4.31 9.50
CA VAL A 37 3.47 -3.09 8.70
C VAL A 37 4.44 -3.07 7.51
N ILE A 38 3.99 -2.62 6.34
CA ILE A 38 4.87 -2.35 5.20
C ILE A 38 5.01 -0.84 5.08
N PHE A 39 6.21 -0.33 5.28
CA PHE A 39 6.51 1.09 5.06
C PHE A 39 6.62 1.34 3.56
N THR A 40 5.71 2.13 3.00
CA THR A 40 5.61 2.36 1.56
C THR A 40 5.71 3.86 1.24
N PRO A 41 6.79 4.55 1.63
CA PRO A 41 6.91 5.97 1.34
C PRO A 41 6.91 6.22 -0.16
N HIS A 42 6.44 7.40 -0.57
CA HIS A 42 6.31 7.73 -1.98
C HIS A 42 7.67 7.80 -2.70
N PHE A 43 7.74 7.14 -3.85
CA PHE A 43 8.80 7.30 -4.83
C PHE A 43 8.28 8.04 -6.08
N TYR A 44 8.92 9.15 -6.40
CA TYR A 44 8.64 9.96 -7.58
C TYR A 44 9.88 10.03 -8.49
N ALA A 45 9.81 9.41 -9.67
CA ALA A 45 10.94 9.29 -10.60
C ALA A 45 11.40 10.62 -11.20
N ASP A 46 10.54 11.65 -11.20
CA ASP A 46 10.88 13.02 -11.62
C ASP A 46 11.64 13.80 -10.54
N MET A 47 11.61 13.34 -9.28
CA MET A 47 12.31 13.99 -8.17
C MET A 47 13.66 13.35 -7.84
N MET A 48 13.79 12.03 -7.98
CA MET A 48 15.02 11.30 -7.69
C MET A 48 15.13 9.93 -8.35
N SER A 49 16.36 9.44 -8.46
CA SER A 49 16.63 8.06 -8.87
C SER A 49 16.26 7.06 -7.77
N PRO A 50 15.99 5.78 -8.11
CA PRO A 50 15.77 4.70 -7.14
C PRO A 50 16.87 4.64 -6.08
N ALA A 51 18.15 4.64 -6.48
CA ALA A 51 19.29 4.60 -5.56
C ALA A 51 19.26 5.73 -4.51
N ARG A 52 18.95 6.97 -4.92
CA ARG A 52 18.86 8.12 -3.99
C ARG A 52 17.66 8.01 -3.06
N PHE A 53 16.54 7.50 -3.55
CA PHE A 53 15.36 7.23 -2.73
C PHE A 53 15.63 6.16 -1.68
N LEU A 54 16.26 5.05 -2.05
CA LEU A 54 16.59 3.95 -1.15
C LEU A 54 17.55 4.38 -0.03
N ASP A 55 18.54 5.22 -0.36
CA ASP A 55 19.44 5.83 0.62
C ASP A 55 18.71 6.79 1.58
N ARG A 56 17.70 7.55 1.10
CA ARG A 56 16.82 8.33 2.00
C ARG A 56 15.94 7.43 2.88
N ARG A 57 15.40 6.34 2.34
CA ARG A 57 14.60 5.34 3.06
C ARG A 57 15.39 4.68 4.17
N ALA A 58 16.63 4.28 3.89
CA ALA A 58 17.55 3.71 4.87
C ALA A 58 17.82 4.69 6.03
N ARG A 59 18.16 5.95 5.74
CA ARG A 59 18.36 6.97 6.78
C ARG A 59 17.11 7.30 7.60
N ALA A 60 15.93 7.26 6.98
CA ALA A 60 14.67 7.46 7.70
C ALA A 60 14.40 6.29 8.66
N LEU A 61 14.70 5.06 8.21
CA LEU A 61 14.62 3.87 9.05
C LEU A 61 15.61 3.92 10.21
N GLU A 62 16.87 4.25 9.98
CA GLU A 62 17.90 4.38 11.04
C GLU A 62 17.45 5.32 12.17
N LYS A 63 16.83 6.47 11.81
CA LYS A 63 16.28 7.42 12.79
C LYS A 63 15.14 6.82 13.61
N LEU A 64 14.28 6.01 12.98
CA LEU A 64 13.17 5.35 13.65
C LEU A 64 13.67 4.22 14.55
N GLU A 65 14.57 3.37 14.05
CA GLU A 65 15.16 2.24 14.78
C GLU A 65 15.90 2.68 16.04
N ALA A 66 16.59 3.84 15.99
CA ALA A 66 17.26 4.42 17.15
C ALA A 66 16.31 4.64 18.35
N GLU A 67 15.02 4.89 18.09
CA GLU A 67 14.03 5.18 19.12
C GLU A 67 12.97 4.07 19.27
N LEU A 68 13.04 3.01 18.46
CA LEU A 68 12.02 1.95 18.44
C LEU A 68 11.96 1.16 19.75
N SER A 69 13.03 1.19 20.55
CA SER A 69 13.06 0.63 21.92
C SER A 69 12.02 1.25 22.85
N GLN A 70 11.54 2.47 22.56
CA GLN A 70 10.43 3.12 23.27
C GLN A 70 9.07 2.42 23.02
N LEU A 71 8.97 1.59 21.98
CA LEU A 71 7.80 0.80 21.64
C LEU A 71 8.14 -0.71 21.59
N PRO A 72 8.28 -1.40 22.75
CA PRO A 72 8.73 -2.80 22.79
C PRO A 72 7.83 -3.79 22.07
N GLN A 73 6.58 -3.41 21.79
CA GLN A 73 5.58 -4.23 21.10
C GLN A 73 5.38 -3.78 19.65
N ALA A 74 6.31 -3.02 19.08
CA ALA A 74 6.22 -2.56 17.70
C ALA A 74 5.92 -3.73 16.74
N PRO A 75 5.05 -3.54 15.73
CA PRO A 75 4.81 -4.57 14.73
C PRO A 75 6.10 -4.91 13.98
N LYS A 76 6.19 -6.12 13.43
CA LYS A 76 7.24 -6.43 12.46
C LYS A 76 7.11 -5.46 11.28
N TYR A 77 8.22 -4.99 10.72
CA TYR A 77 8.16 -4.10 9.55
C TYR A 77 8.91 -4.68 8.36
N ILE A 78 8.46 -4.29 7.18
CA ILE A 78 9.11 -4.53 5.90
C ILE A 78 9.20 -3.19 5.17
N LEU A 79 10.31 -2.95 4.47
CA LEU A 79 10.48 -1.77 3.64
C LEU A 79 9.91 -2.02 2.25
N GLY A 80 9.08 -1.12 1.76
CA GLY A 80 8.62 -1.07 0.38
C GLY A 80 8.64 0.37 -0.13
N SER A 81 7.93 0.61 -1.22
CA SER A 81 7.80 1.94 -1.82
C SER A 81 6.42 2.03 -2.45
N GLU A 82 5.75 3.17 -2.31
CA GLU A 82 4.62 3.49 -3.18
C GLU A 82 5.19 4.19 -4.42
N VAL A 83 5.28 3.46 -5.53
CA VAL A 83 5.84 3.98 -6.78
C VAL A 83 4.76 4.75 -7.53
N HIS A 84 4.87 6.07 -7.57
CA HIS A 84 3.96 6.87 -8.38
C HIS A 84 4.21 6.58 -9.86
N TYR A 85 3.16 6.19 -10.58
CA TYR A 85 3.23 5.88 -11.99
C TYR A 85 3.86 7.03 -12.79
N PHE A 86 4.77 6.67 -13.68
CA PHE A 86 5.30 7.58 -14.68
C PHE A 86 5.46 6.85 -16.00
N ARG A 87 5.31 7.59 -17.10
CA ARG A 87 5.42 7.02 -18.44
C ARG A 87 6.85 6.53 -18.65
N GLY A 88 6.99 5.28 -19.07
CA GLY A 88 8.29 4.64 -19.23
C GLY A 88 8.71 3.77 -18.05
N MET A 89 7.88 3.63 -17.01
CA MET A 89 8.27 2.86 -15.83
C MET A 89 8.56 1.38 -16.13
N SER A 90 7.94 0.77 -17.14
CA SER A 90 8.27 -0.61 -17.56
C SER A 90 9.66 -0.76 -18.18
N ARG A 91 10.36 0.35 -18.42
CA ARG A 91 11.65 0.42 -19.12
C ARG A 91 12.77 1.05 -18.28
N ILE A 92 12.52 1.39 -17.01
CA ILE A 92 13.60 1.89 -16.16
C ILE A 92 14.47 0.73 -15.70
N ASP A 93 15.76 1.01 -15.57
CA ASP A 93 16.66 0.12 -14.87
C ASP A 93 16.33 0.12 -13.37
N ASP A 94 16.51 -1.02 -12.72
CA ASP A 94 16.45 -1.17 -11.26
C ASP A 94 15.06 -0.91 -10.65
N LEU A 95 13.98 -1.14 -11.41
CA LEU A 95 12.60 -1.05 -10.91
C LEU A 95 12.37 -2.05 -9.76
N GLU A 96 13.00 -3.23 -9.84
CA GLU A 96 12.93 -4.27 -8.81
C GLU A 96 13.44 -3.81 -7.45
N SER A 97 14.37 -2.85 -7.39
CA SER A 97 14.88 -2.30 -6.11
C SER A 97 13.82 -1.56 -5.30
N LEU A 98 12.73 -1.14 -5.94
CA LEU A 98 11.60 -0.44 -5.32
C LEU A 98 10.55 -1.40 -4.76
N CYS A 99 10.70 -2.72 -4.97
CA CYS A 99 9.79 -3.74 -4.48
C CYS A 99 9.74 -3.80 -2.94
N ILE A 100 8.73 -4.52 -2.45
CA ILE A 100 8.50 -4.79 -1.03
C ILE A 100 9.52 -5.83 -0.55
N GLY A 101 10.39 -5.41 0.37
CA GLY A 101 11.47 -6.22 0.92
C GLY A 101 12.34 -6.83 -0.18
N ASN A 102 12.65 -8.12 -0.05
CA ASN A 102 13.38 -8.90 -1.06
C ASN A 102 12.45 -9.65 -2.04
N SER A 103 11.16 -9.30 -2.06
CA SER A 103 10.18 -9.94 -2.92
C SER A 103 10.12 -9.31 -4.32
N ASN A 104 9.26 -9.84 -5.19
CA ASN A 104 8.92 -9.26 -6.48
C ASN A 104 7.58 -8.50 -6.46
N PHE A 105 7.05 -8.12 -5.30
CA PHE A 105 5.83 -7.32 -5.19
C PHE A 105 6.14 -5.83 -5.28
N ILE A 106 5.46 -5.11 -6.18
CA ILE A 106 5.62 -3.67 -6.37
C ILE A 106 4.27 -2.96 -6.20
N LEU A 107 4.24 -1.93 -5.35
CA LEU A 107 3.06 -1.10 -5.13
C LEU A 107 3.10 0.11 -6.07
N ILE A 108 2.11 0.22 -6.95
CA ILE A 108 2.01 1.28 -7.95
C ILE A 108 0.81 2.16 -7.64
N GLU A 109 1.06 3.46 -7.49
CA GLU A 109 0.03 4.50 -7.44
C GLU A 109 -0.24 5.01 -8.85
N MET A 110 -1.49 4.89 -9.30
CA MET A 110 -1.89 5.43 -10.59
C MET A 110 -2.15 6.94 -10.48
N PRO A 111 -1.89 7.72 -11.54
CA PRO A 111 -1.91 9.17 -11.41
C PRO A 111 -3.34 9.71 -11.28
N PHE A 112 -3.55 10.74 -10.46
CA PHE A 112 -4.85 11.41 -10.29
C PHE A 112 -5.17 12.39 -11.44
N ARG A 113 -5.13 11.89 -12.67
CA ARG A 113 -5.46 12.59 -13.91
C ARG A 113 -6.12 11.64 -14.89
N ASP A 114 -6.67 12.14 -15.98
CA ASP A 114 -7.29 11.31 -17.01
C ASP A 114 -6.30 10.27 -17.55
N TRP A 115 -6.71 9.00 -17.51
CA TRP A 115 -5.90 7.88 -17.97
C TRP A 115 -6.05 7.66 -19.47
N GLN A 116 -4.95 7.27 -20.08
CA GLN A 116 -4.94 6.74 -21.44
C GLN A 116 -4.78 5.22 -21.38
N PRO A 117 -5.28 4.46 -22.38
CA PRO A 117 -5.12 2.99 -22.41
C PRO A 117 -3.69 2.52 -22.19
N GLN A 118 -2.71 3.28 -22.68
CA GLN A 118 -1.28 3.01 -22.56
C GLN A 118 -0.78 2.98 -21.12
N TYR A 119 -1.47 3.65 -20.18
CA TYR A 119 -1.07 3.60 -18.77
C TYR A 119 -1.33 2.20 -18.21
N ILE A 120 -2.44 1.59 -18.61
CA ILE A 120 -2.79 0.23 -18.20
C ILE A 120 -1.92 -0.79 -18.94
N ASP A 121 -1.63 -0.55 -20.22
CA ASP A 121 -0.70 -1.40 -20.99
C ASP A 121 0.66 -1.50 -20.31
N GLU A 122 1.20 -0.40 -19.79
CA GLU A 122 2.51 -0.35 -19.13
C GLU A 122 2.51 -1.05 -17.77
N VAL A 123 1.43 -0.93 -17.00
CA VAL A 123 1.21 -1.70 -15.76
C VAL A 123 1.13 -3.20 -16.05
N GLU A 124 0.43 -3.60 -17.10
CA GLU A 124 0.33 -4.99 -17.53
C GLU A 124 1.67 -5.52 -18.07
N GLU A 125 2.47 -4.69 -18.73
CA GLU A 125 3.83 -5.03 -19.18
C GLU A 125 4.76 -5.31 -17.98
N ILE A 126 4.70 -4.49 -16.93
CA ILE A 126 5.47 -4.76 -15.69
C ILE A 126 5.09 -6.13 -15.11
N SER A 127 3.80 -6.45 -15.08
CA SER A 127 3.33 -7.73 -14.55
C SER A 127 3.76 -8.92 -15.43
N THR A 128 3.55 -8.82 -16.74
CA THR A 128 3.64 -9.98 -17.64
C THR A 128 5.01 -10.16 -18.29
N VAL A 129 5.76 -9.07 -18.50
CA VAL A 129 7.08 -9.10 -19.16
C VAL A 129 8.20 -9.04 -18.13
N LEU A 130 8.12 -8.15 -17.14
CA LEU A 130 9.13 -8.07 -16.08
C LEU A 130 8.91 -9.11 -14.96
N GLY A 131 7.72 -9.71 -14.89
CA GLY A 131 7.41 -10.76 -13.91
C GLY A 131 7.25 -10.25 -12.47
N LEU A 132 6.99 -8.94 -12.29
CA LEU A 132 6.70 -8.37 -10.99
C LEU A 132 5.23 -8.56 -10.62
N ASN A 133 4.97 -8.88 -9.36
CA ASN A 133 3.61 -8.94 -8.82
C ASN A 133 3.13 -7.51 -8.52
N VAL A 134 2.39 -6.92 -9.45
CA VAL A 134 1.92 -5.53 -9.33
C VAL A 134 0.73 -5.43 -8.40
N ILE A 135 0.85 -4.57 -7.40
CA ILE A 135 -0.21 -4.14 -6.49
C ILE A 135 -0.65 -2.74 -6.92
N ILE A 136 -1.94 -2.58 -7.22
CA ILE A 136 -2.54 -1.27 -7.50
C ILE A 136 -2.97 -0.64 -6.19
N ALA A 137 -2.35 0.49 -5.83
CA ALA A 137 -2.67 1.24 -4.62
C ALA A 137 -4.07 1.86 -4.71
N HIS A 138 -4.84 1.77 -3.61
CA HIS A 138 -6.10 2.45 -3.33
C HIS A 138 -7.05 2.57 -4.53
N ILE A 139 -7.40 1.42 -5.14
CA ILE A 139 -8.22 1.36 -6.37
C ILE A 139 -9.53 2.17 -6.27
N GLU A 140 -10.09 2.29 -5.06
CA GLU A 140 -11.31 3.04 -4.79
C GLU A 140 -11.19 4.53 -5.13
N ARG A 141 -9.98 5.10 -5.08
CA ARG A 141 -9.73 6.50 -5.43
C ARG A 141 -9.83 6.77 -6.93
N TYR A 142 -9.81 5.71 -7.76
CA TYR A 142 -9.92 5.84 -9.21
C TYR A 142 -11.32 5.54 -9.75
N MET A 143 -12.33 5.34 -8.90
CA MET A 143 -13.70 5.00 -9.34
C MET A 143 -14.38 6.11 -10.17
N SER A 144 -13.81 7.33 -10.16
CA SER A 144 -14.22 8.45 -11.02
C SER A 144 -13.53 8.49 -12.39
N GLN A 145 -12.49 7.67 -12.60
CA GLN A 145 -11.78 7.56 -13.89
C GLN A 145 -12.64 6.84 -14.94
N ASP A 146 -12.12 6.70 -16.16
CA ASP A 146 -12.80 5.94 -17.21
C ASP A 146 -13.12 4.51 -16.73
N LYS A 147 -14.43 4.20 -16.69
CA LYS A 147 -14.93 2.93 -16.16
C LYS A 147 -14.36 1.71 -16.87
N ARG A 148 -14.04 1.79 -18.16
CA ARG A 148 -13.47 0.67 -18.92
C ARG A 148 -12.02 0.43 -18.49
N LEU A 149 -11.25 1.50 -18.27
CA LEU A 149 -9.85 1.38 -17.83
C LEU A 149 -9.76 0.89 -16.38
N VAL A 150 -10.59 1.43 -15.48
CA VAL A 150 -10.67 0.96 -14.09
C VAL A 150 -11.10 -0.50 -14.04
N ARG A 151 -12.07 -0.90 -14.87
CA ARG A 151 -12.51 -2.30 -14.96
C ARG A 151 -11.41 -3.21 -15.51
N ARG A 152 -10.58 -2.73 -16.44
CA ARG A 152 -9.43 -3.49 -16.95
C ARG A 152 -8.43 -3.82 -15.83
N LEU A 153 -8.13 -2.87 -14.94
CA LEU A 153 -7.33 -3.14 -13.75
C LEU A 153 -8.03 -4.13 -12.81
N ILE A 154 -9.28 -3.81 -12.44
CA ILE A 154 -10.06 -4.58 -11.47
C ILE A 154 -10.38 -5.99 -11.95
N ASP A 155 -10.41 -6.28 -13.24
CA ASP A 155 -10.73 -7.63 -13.77
C ASP A 155 -9.48 -8.47 -14.08
N ASN A 156 -8.32 -7.83 -14.23
CA ASN A 156 -7.06 -8.51 -14.48
C ASN A 156 -6.66 -9.37 -13.26
N GLN A 157 -6.42 -10.67 -13.49
CA GLN A 157 -6.05 -11.64 -12.43
C GLN A 157 -4.55 -11.61 -12.10
N ASN A 158 -3.73 -10.98 -12.94
CA ASN A 158 -2.29 -10.82 -12.71
C ASN A 158 -1.97 -9.58 -11.86
N LEU A 159 -2.98 -8.76 -11.55
CA LEU A 159 -2.86 -7.58 -10.71
C LEU A 159 -3.52 -7.83 -9.36
N ILE A 160 -2.87 -7.31 -8.32
CA ILE A 160 -3.34 -7.36 -6.94
C ILE A 160 -3.99 -6.03 -6.62
N ILE A 161 -5.20 -6.06 -6.09
CA ILE A 161 -6.00 -4.87 -5.84
C ILE A 161 -5.97 -4.52 -4.35
N GLN A 162 -5.32 -3.41 -4.01
CA GLN A 162 -5.32 -2.86 -2.66
C GLN A 162 -6.40 -1.78 -2.49
N CYS A 163 -7.07 -1.82 -1.35
CA CYS A 163 -7.99 -0.77 -0.90
C CYS A 163 -7.56 -0.17 0.43
N ASN A 164 -7.81 1.12 0.63
CA ASN A 164 -7.59 1.75 1.91
C ASN A 164 -8.64 1.30 2.93
N ALA A 165 -8.20 1.09 4.17
CA ALA A 165 -9.07 0.79 5.31
C ALA A 165 -10.17 1.86 5.49
N GLU A 166 -9.80 3.14 5.35
CA GLU A 166 -10.69 4.31 5.41
C GLU A 166 -11.94 4.16 4.53
N TYR A 167 -11.82 3.47 3.39
CA TYR A 167 -12.92 3.31 2.44
C TYR A 167 -14.16 2.65 3.09
N PHE A 168 -13.94 1.81 4.11
CA PHE A 168 -14.97 1.04 4.82
C PHE A 168 -15.61 1.76 6.01
N ILE A 169 -15.04 2.86 6.50
CA ILE A 169 -15.45 3.51 7.76
C ILE A 169 -16.37 4.71 7.48
N GLU A 170 -16.02 5.48 6.47
CA GLU A 170 -16.63 6.77 6.17
C GLU A 170 -17.97 6.68 5.43
N LYS A 171 -18.45 7.83 4.93
CA LYS A 171 -19.60 7.94 4.00
C LYS A 171 -19.52 7.00 2.78
N THR A 172 -18.33 6.49 2.47
CA THR A 172 -18.06 5.53 1.38
C THR A 172 -18.35 4.08 1.73
N GLN A 173 -18.63 3.75 2.99
CA GLN A 173 -18.84 2.38 3.48
C GLN A 173 -19.80 1.56 2.60
N LYS A 174 -20.93 2.14 2.15
CA LYS A 174 -21.90 1.44 1.29
C LYS A 174 -21.28 0.99 -0.04
N ASN A 175 -20.45 1.84 -0.64
CA ASN A 175 -19.74 1.54 -1.88
C ASN A 175 -18.64 0.50 -1.63
N ALA A 176 -17.88 0.65 -0.54
CA ALA A 176 -16.83 -0.29 -0.14
C ALA A 176 -17.37 -1.70 0.08
N LEU A 177 -18.46 -1.84 0.83
CA LEU A 177 -19.11 -3.13 1.06
C LEU A 177 -19.74 -3.72 -0.20
N SER A 178 -20.13 -2.89 -1.17
CA SER A 178 -20.60 -3.36 -2.47
C SER A 178 -19.44 -3.86 -3.33
N PHE A 179 -18.30 -3.16 -3.29
CA PHE A 179 -17.08 -3.54 -3.98
C PHE A 179 -16.49 -4.85 -3.41
N MET A 180 -16.44 -4.98 -2.08
CA MET A 180 -16.01 -6.20 -1.40
C MET A 180 -16.82 -7.44 -1.83
N LYS A 181 -18.13 -7.30 -2.07
CA LYS A 181 -18.98 -8.42 -2.52
C LYS A 181 -18.67 -8.93 -3.93
N LEU A 182 -17.97 -8.11 -4.74
CA LEU A 182 -17.47 -8.51 -6.05
C LEU A 182 -16.25 -9.44 -5.95
N GLY A 183 -15.64 -9.56 -4.77
CA GLY A 183 -14.53 -10.48 -4.51
C GLY A 183 -13.22 -10.07 -5.17
N ARG A 184 -13.00 -8.76 -5.34
CA ARG A 184 -11.83 -8.18 -6.04
C ARG A 184 -10.95 -7.30 -5.17
N ILE A 185 -11.02 -7.46 -3.85
CA ILE A 185 -10.12 -6.76 -2.92
C ILE A 185 -9.15 -7.82 -2.41
N ASP A 186 -7.89 -7.66 -2.75
CA ASP A 186 -6.84 -8.63 -2.44
C ASP A 186 -6.00 -8.20 -1.23
N LEU A 187 -5.90 -6.89 -0.98
CA LEU A 187 -5.14 -6.33 0.12
C LEU A 187 -5.84 -5.15 0.78
N LEU A 188 -5.50 -4.93 2.04
CA LEU A 188 -5.81 -3.71 2.77
C LEU A 188 -4.52 -3.00 3.17
N GLY A 189 -4.59 -1.68 3.14
CA GLY A 189 -3.58 -0.80 3.71
C GLY A 189 -4.26 0.36 4.39
N THR A 190 -3.63 0.97 5.40
CA THR A 190 -4.21 2.16 6.03
C THR A 190 -4.02 3.39 5.15
N ASP A 191 -2.95 3.43 4.36
CA ASP A 191 -2.48 4.63 3.66
C ASP A 191 -2.40 5.83 4.66
N SER A 192 -2.01 5.50 5.90
CA SER A 192 -1.92 6.44 7.01
C SER A 192 -0.69 7.34 6.85
N HIS A 193 -0.88 8.61 7.20
CA HIS A 193 0.13 9.67 7.03
C HIS A 193 0.34 10.48 8.32
N ASN A 194 -0.63 10.50 9.23
CA ASN A 194 -0.58 11.33 10.43
C ASN A 194 -1.49 10.77 11.52
N LEU A 195 -1.69 11.52 12.61
CA LEU A 195 -2.52 11.13 13.77
C LEU A 195 -3.90 11.79 13.78
N SER A 196 -4.30 12.43 12.69
CA SER A 196 -5.56 13.17 12.59
C SER A 196 -6.37 12.78 11.35
N SER A 197 -6.12 13.42 10.20
CA SER A 197 -6.93 13.26 9.01
C SER A 197 -6.71 11.96 8.24
N ARG A 198 -5.54 11.33 8.40
CA ARG A 198 -5.17 10.06 7.74
C ARG A 198 -4.47 9.18 8.76
N MET A 199 -5.22 8.73 9.76
CA MET A 199 -4.72 7.97 10.89
C MET A 199 -4.80 6.46 10.65
N PRO A 200 -3.94 5.65 11.31
CA PRO A 200 -4.11 4.21 11.36
C PRO A 200 -5.53 3.82 11.81
N ASN A 201 -6.27 3.07 11.00
CA ASN A 201 -7.67 2.71 11.25
C ASN A 201 -8.04 1.30 10.76
N LEU A 202 -7.05 0.43 10.55
CA LEU A 202 -7.24 -0.92 10.02
C LEU A 202 -8.23 -1.76 10.83
N ARG A 203 -8.18 -1.69 12.17
CA ARG A 203 -9.07 -2.49 13.05
C ARG A 203 -10.54 -2.17 12.82
N GLU A 204 -10.87 -0.88 12.75
CA GLU A 204 -12.24 -0.42 12.60
C GLU A 204 -12.82 -0.87 11.24
N ALA A 205 -12.04 -0.71 10.17
CA ALA A 205 -12.40 -1.18 8.83
C ALA A 205 -12.69 -2.69 8.83
N VAL A 206 -11.82 -3.48 9.46
CA VAL A 206 -11.94 -4.94 9.53
C VAL A 206 -13.19 -5.35 10.32
N GLU A 207 -13.47 -4.73 11.46
CA GLU A 207 -14.69 -5.02 12.23
C GLU A 207 -15.99 -4.69 11.46
N ILE A 208 -15.96 -3.68 10.60
CA ILE A 208 -17.07 -3.36 9.69
C ILE A 208 -17.20 -4.43 8.60
N MET A 209 -16.08 -4.85 8.00
CA MET A 209 -16.04 -5.87 6.97
C MET A 209 -16.55 -7.21 7.50
N GLU A 210 -16.11 -7.65 8.69
CA GLU A 210 -16.47 -8.94 9.30
C GLU A 210 -17.98 -9.10 9.46
N LYS A 211 -18.68 -8.02 9.83
CA LYS A 211 -20.16 -8.01 9.95
C LYS A 211 -20.89 -8.28 8.63
N LYS A 212 -20.19 -8.15 7.49
CA LYS A 212 -20.76 -8.23 6.14
C LYS A 212 -20.03 -9.24 5.25
N ASP A 213 -18.98 -9.89 5.75
CA ASP A 213 -18.21 -10.87 5.01
C ASP A 213 -19.01 -12.17 4.88
N LYS A 214 -19.53 -12.41 3.69
CA LYS A 214 -20.31 -13.61 3.36
C LYS A 214 -19.52 -14.60 2.50
N LYS A 215 -18.35 -14.21 2.01
CA LYS A 215 -17.62 -14.97 0.96
C LYS A 215 -16.16 -15.26 1.34
N GLY A 216 -15.74 -14.94 2.56
CA GLY A 216 -14.35 -15.11 2.99
C GLY A 216 -13.42 -14.09 2.35
N ALA A 217 -13.92 -12.89 2.06
CA ALA A 217 -13.10 -11.80 1.51
C ALA A 217 -11.96 -11.43 2.47
N ILE A 218 -12.24 -11.46 3.78
CA ILE A 218 -11.25 -11.15 4.81
C ILE A 218 -10.18 -12.24 4.91
N ASP A 219 -10.59 -13.51 4.82
CA ASP A 219 -9.65 -14.64 4.83
C ASP A 219 -8.69 -14.56 3.63
N HIS A 220 -9.21 -14.23 2.45
CA HIS A 220 -8.41 -13.97 1.25
C HIS A 220 -7.43 -12.82 1.47
N ILE A 221 -7.89 -11.67 1.96
CA ILE A 221 -7.04 -10.50 2.25
C ILE A 221 -5.91 -10.86 3.21
N TRP A 222 -6.19 -11.60 4.29
CA TRP A 222 -5.16 -12.01 5.25
C TRP A 222 -4.26 -13.12 4.75
N HIS A 223 -4.73 -13.97 3.85
CA HIS A 223 -3.88 -14.92 3.14
C HIS A 223 -2.87 -14.17 2.26
N MET A 224 -3.35 -13.26 1.42
CA MET A 224 -2.52 -12.43 0.54
C MET A 224 -1.52 -11.57 1.33
N SER A 225 -1.98 -10.92 2.40
CA SER A 225 -1.11 -10.10 3.25
C SER A 225 0.03 -10.92 3.84
N ARG A 226 -0.26 -12.11 4.38
CA ARG A 226 0.78 -13.00 4.93
C ARG A 226 1.74 -13.48 3.86
N MET A 227 1.23 -13.87 2.69
CA MET A 227 2.06 -14.32 1.57
C MET A 227 3.07 -13.24 1.16
N ILE A 228 2.64 -11.97 1.08
CA ILE A 228 3.55 -10.86 0.75
C ILE A 228 4.58 -10.63 1.85
N PHE A 229 4.15 -10.65 3.12
CA PHE A 229 5.08 -10.50 4.24
C PHE A 229 6.14 -11.61 4.25
N ASP A 230 5.72 -12.87 4.10
CA ASP A 230 6.62 -14.03 4.13
C ASP A 230 7.57 -14.06 2.93
N ALA A 231 7.14 -13.58 1.76
CA ALA A 231 7.98 -13.47 0.56
C ALA A 231 9.00 -12.32 0.62
N ALA A 232 8.76 -11.32 1.46
CA ALA A 232 9.55 -10.10 1.53
C ALA A 232 10.59 -10.09 2.67
N THR A 233 10.46 -10.99 3.65
CA THR A 233 11.48 -11.28 4.69
C THR A 233 12.57 -12.21 4.17
#